data_AF-A0A521KHW4-F1
#
_entry.id   AF-A0A521KHW4-F1
#
_cell.length_a   1.000
_cell.length_b   1.000
_cell.length_c   1.000
_cell.angle_alpha   90.00
_cell.angle_beta   90.00
_cell.angle_gamma   90.00
#
_symmetry.space_group_name_H-M   'P 1'
#
loop_
_entity.id
_entity.type
_entity.pdbx_description
1 polymer ?
#
loop_
_entity_poly.entity_id
_entity_poly.type
_entity_poly.pdbx_seq_one_letter_code
_entity_poly.pdbx_strand_id
1 'polypeptide(L)'
;FFNPVPAMKCVEVISTPQTLPEVTDAVFRVGEKAGKVAVHVKDGPGTYGFVVNRVYAAARREADKIVEAGLATKEDIDKAMKTGRNWPSGFYEQRGGIGRQW
;
A
#
# COMPACT_ATOMS: atom_id res chain seq x y z
N PHE A 1 -0.43 1.30 -9.94
CA PHE A 1 0.25 -0.01 -10.05
C PHE A 1 1.26 -0.17 -8.92
N PHE A 2 1.74 -1.38 -8.65
CA PHE A 2 2.75 -1.66 -7.62
C PHE A 2 3.98 -2.33 -8.24
N ASN A 3 5.18 -2.03 -7.71
CA ASN A 3 6.45 -2.54 -8.21
C ASN A 3 6.77 -3.95 -7.65
N PRO A 4 7.27 -4.90 -8.47
CA PRO A 4 7.39 -4.85 -9.93
C PRO A 4 6.05 -5.08 -10.62
N VAL A 5 5.73 -4.18 -11.56
CA VAL A 5 4.42 -4.10 -12.22
C VAL A 5 3.97 -5.43 -12.83
N PRO A 6 4.82 -6.23 -13.50
CA PRO A 6 4.37 -7.53 -14.05
C PRO A 6 3.93 -8.54 -12.98
N ALA A 7 4.59 -8.56 -11.82
CA ALA A 7 4.34 -9.55 -10.77
C ALA A 7 3.18 -9.15 -9.85
N MET A 8 3.05 -7.86 -9.53
CA MET A 8 2.02 -7.39 -8.60
C MET A 8 0.63 -7.40 -9.25
N LYS A 9 -0.36 -7.92 -8.53
CA LYS A 9 -1.74 -8.05 -9.03
C LYS A 9 -2.58 -6.80 -8.81
N CYS A 10 -2.35 -6.04 -7.74
CA CYS A 10 -3.19 -4.89 -7.42
C CYS A 10 -2.96 -3.71 -8.38
N VAL A 11 -4.02 -2.95 -8.66
CA VAL A 11 -3.95 -1.60 -9.20
C VAL A 11 -5.05 -0.75 -8.56
N GLU A 12 -4.68 0.44 -8.07
CA GLU A 12 -5.65 1.42 -7.60
C GLU A 12 -6.05 2.31 -8.79
N VAL A 13 -7.35 2.54 -8.96
CA VAL A 13 -7.96 3.45 -9.94
C VAL A 13 -8.48 4.66 -9.19
N ILE A 14 -7.85 5.81 -9.40
CA ILE A 14 -8.06 7.01 -8.58
C ILE A 14 -8.97 7.98 -9.33
N SER A 15 -10.03 8.44 -8.67
CA SER A 15 -10.96 9.44 -9.21
C SER A 15 -10.98 10.70 -8.34
N THR A 16 -10.86 11.86 -8.97
CA THR A 16 -11.14 13.17 -8.35
C THR A 16 -12.60 13.56 -8.56
N PRO A 17 -13.13 14.60 -7.87
CA PRO A 17 -14.47 15.13 -8.14
C PRO A 17 -14.70 15.56 -9.60
N GLN A 18 -13.64 15.92 -10.33
CA GLN A 18 -13.68 16.31 -11.74
C GLN A 18 -13.56 15.12 -12.70
N THR A 19 -13.24 13.92 -12.19
CA THR A 19 -13.10 12.72 -13.02
C THR A 19 -14.49 12.18 -13.33
N LEU A 20 -14.80 12.07 -14.63
CA LEU A 20 -16.07 11.52 -15.08
C LEU A 20 -16.19 10.02 -14.72
N PRO A 21 -17.37 9.54 -14.28
CA PRO A 21 -17.57 8.13 -13.92
C PRO A 21 -17.18 7.16 -15.05
N GLU A 22 -17.56 7.48 -16.29
CA GLU A 22 -17.27 6.65 -17.46
C GLU A 22 -15.77 6.50 -17.75
N VAL A 23 -14.96 7.52 -17.43
CA VAL A 23 -13.50 7.47 -17.56
C VAL A 23 -12.91 6.54 -16.50
N THR A 24 -13.41 6.63 -15.27
CA THR A 24 -12.97 5.76 -14.17
C THR A 24 -13.29 4.30 -14.47
N ASP A 25 -14.50 4.03 -14.97
CA ASP A 25 -14.94 2.68 -15.35
C ASP A 25 -14.17 2.14 -16.56
N ALA A 26 -13.83 2.98 -17.53
CA ALA A 26 -13.02 2.59 -18.67
C ALA A 26 -11.62 2.14 -18.24
N VAL A 27 -10.95 2.94 -17.39
CA VAL A 27 -9.61 2.62 -16.87
C VAL A 27 -9.63 1.40 -15.95
N PHE A 28 -10.70 1.23 -15.16
CA PHE A 28 -10.91 0.03 -14.35
C PHE A 28 -10.88 -1.23 -15.21
N ARG A 29 -11.64 -1.26 -16.31
CA ARG A 29 -11.66 -2.38 -17.26
C ARG A 29 -10.33 -2.60 -17.95
N VAL A 30 -9.55 -1.54 -18.21
CA VAL A 30 -8.19 -1.67 -18.73
C VAL A 30 -7.30 -2.41 -17.72
N GLY A 31 -7.40 -2.07 -16.44
CA GLY A 31 -6.69 -2.76 -15.36
C GLY A 31 -7.04 -4.26 -15.31
N GLU A 32 -8.32 -4.60 -15.35
CA GLU A 32 -8.77 -6.00 -15.35
C GLU A 32 -8.29 -6.76 -16.60
N LYS A 33 -8.39 -6.16 -17.79
CA LYS A 33 -7.88 -6.75 -19.04
C LYS A 33 -6.36 -6.97 -19.02
N ALA A 34 -5.63 -6.15 -18.26
CA ALA A 34 -4.20 -6.33 -18.03
C ALA A 34 -3.88 -7.42 -16.97
N GLY A 35 -4.88 -8.18 -16.51
CA GLY A 35 -4.72 -9.23 -15.50
C GLY A 35 -4.46 -8.68 -14.09
N LYS A 36 -4.89 -7.45 -13.82
CA LYS A 36 -4.82 -6.81 -12.50
C LYS A 36 -6.14 -6.94 -11.75
N VAL A 37 -6.04 -6.87 -10.42
CA VAL A 37 -7.16 -6.67 -9.51
C VAL A 37 -7.27 -5.17 -9.29
N ALA A 38 -8.23 -4.55 -9.97
CA ALA A 38 -8.49 -3.12 -9.88
C ALA A 38 -9.36 -2.78 -8.68
N VAL A 39 -9.07 -1.66 -8.01
CA VAL A 39 -9.89 -1.12 -6.90
C VAL A 39 -10.14 0.36 -7.12
N HIS A 40 -11.37 0.83 -6.86
CA HIS A 40 -11.70 2.26 -6.92
C HIS A 40 -11.24 2.98 -5.66
N VAL A 41 -10.62 4.13 -5.84
CA VAL A 41 -10.17 5.01 -4.76
C VAL A 41 -10.57 6.44 -5.08
N LYS A 42 -11.23 7.12 -4.15
CA LYS A 42 -11.48 8.56 -4.27
C LYS A 42 -10.26 9.33 -3.81
N ASP A 43 -9.84 10.29 -4.62
CA ASP A 43 -8.85 11.27 -4.20
C ASP A 43 -9.50 12.30 -3.28
N GLY A 44 -8.76 12.73 -2.26
CA GLY A 44 -9.21 13.69 -1.25
C GLY A 44 -8.17 14.81 -1.11
N PRO A 45 -8.57 16.09 -1.14
CA PRO A 45 -7.65 17.19 -0.92
C PRO A 45 -6.85 17.02 0.39
N GLY A 46 -5.53 17.15 0.31
CA GLY A 46 -4.63 16.98 1.46
C GLY A 46 -4.43 15.53 1.93
N THR A 47 -4.95 14.54 1.19
CA THR A 47 -4.71 13.13 1.47
C THR A 47 -3.73 12.56 0.43
N TYR A 48 -2.81 11.71 0.89
CA TYR A 48 -1.80 11.07 0.04
C TYR A 48 -1.71 9.58 0.36
N GLY A 49 -1.18 8.80 -0.57
CA GLY A 49 -0.88 7.38 -0.37
C GLY A 49 -2.06 6.41 -0.57
N PHE A 50 -3.23 6.90 -1.03
CA PHE A 50 -4.38 6.07 -1.43
C PHE A 50 -4.73 5.00 -0.39
N VAL A 51 -4.98 3.75 -0.78
CA VAL A 51 -5.36 2.69 0.18
C VAL A 51 -4.12 1.98 0.69
N VAL A 52 -3.35 1.35 -0.20
CA VAL A 52 -2.27 0.43 0.20
C VAL A 52 -1.18 1.15 0.99
N ASN A 53 -0.68 2.28 0.48
CA ASN A 53 0.42 2.98 1.16
C ASN A 53 -0.06 3.63 2.46
N ARG A 54 -1.31 4.12 2.53
CA ARG A 54 -1.86 4.72 3.75
C ARG A 54 -2.02 3.70 4.87
N VAL A 55 -2.54 2.50 4.56
CA VAL A 55 -2.65 1.39 5.53
C VAL A 55 -1.26 0.93 5.97
N TYR A 56 -0.34 0.74 5.03
CA TYR A 56 1.03 0.34 5.32
C TYR A 56 1.74 1.36 6.22
N ALA A 57 1.66 2.66 5.89
CA ALA A 57 2.26 3.73 6.69
C ALA A 57 1.67 3.82 8.10
N ALA A 58 0.36 3.61 8.26
CA ALA A 58 -0.26 3.58 9.59
C ALA A 58 0.28 2.42 10.43
N ALA A 59 0.38 1.23 9.85
CA ALA A 59 0.93 0.07 10.53
C ALA A 59 2.43 0.25 10.84
N ARG A 60 3.19 0.86 9.93
CA ARG A 60 4.60 1.20 10.12
C ARG A 60 4.82 2.16 11.29
N ARG A 61 3.99 3.20 11.40
CA ARG A 61 4.03 4.15 12.51
C ARG A 61 3.76 3.47 13.85
N GLU A 62 2.85 2.50 13.88
CA GLU A 62 2.60 1.74 15.11
C GLU A 62 3.79 0.85 15.48
N ALA A 63 4.42 0.20 14.49
CA ALA A 63 5.65 -0.53 14.69
C ALA A 63 6.77 0.37 15.28
N ASP A 64 6.91 1.61 14.78
CA ASP A 64 7.88 2.56 15.34
C ASP A 64 7.64 2.85 16.83
N LYS A 65 6.39 3.07 17.24
CA LYS A 65 6.07 3.27 18.66
C LYS A 65 6.45 2.07 19.53
N ILE A 66 6.26 0.85 19.03
CA ILE A 66 6.63 -0.38 19.76
C ILE A 66 8.16 -0.42 19.98
N VAL A 67 8.93 -0.04 18.97
CA VAL A 67 10.40 0.05 19.07
C VAL A 67 10.82 1.18 20.02
N GLU A 68 10.22 2.36 19.89
CA GLU A 68 10.51 3.53 20.75
C GLU A 68 10.21 3.25 22.22
N ALA A 69 9.14 2.49 22.50
CA ALA A 69 8.78 2.04 23.85
C ALA A 69 9.66 0.90 24.38
N GLY A 70 10.60 0.36 23.58
CA GLY A 70 11.49 -0.73 23.98
C GLY A 70 10.80 -2.09 24.13
N LEU A 71 9.61 -2.27 23.54
CA LEU A 71 8.78 -3.47 23.71
C LEU A 71 9.21 -4.63 22.80
N ALA A 72 9.75 -4.33 21.63
CA ALA A 72 10.26 -5.32 20.69
C ALA A 72 11.36 -4.73 19.79
N THR A 73 12.21 -5.61 19.26
CA THR A 73 13.20 -5.25 18.25
C THR A 73 12.53 -5.07 16.88
N LYS A 74 13.19 -4.35 15.96
CA LYS A 74 12.72 -4.19 14.57
C LYS A 74 12.59 -5.56 13.89
N GLU A 75 13.55 -6.43 14.17
CA GLU A 75 13.65 -7.79 13.64
C GLU A 75 12.49 -8.68 14.11
N ASP A 76 12.14 -8.62 15.39
CA ASP A 76 11.02 -9.39 15.94
C ASP A 76 9.67 -8.90 15.42
N ILE A 77 9.51 -7.58 15.23
CA ILE A 77 8.31 -7.02 14.61
C ILE A 77 8.17 -7.52 13.17
N ASP A 78 9.23 -7.46 12.37
CA ASP A 78 9.20 -7.94 10.98
C ASP A 78 8.89 -9.44 10.92
N LYS A 79 9.50 -10.24 11.80
CA LYS A 79 9.20 -11.67 11.92
C LYS A 79 7.74 -11.92 12.28
N ALA A 80 7.20 -11.18 13.25
CA ALA A 80 5.81 -11.31 13.69
C ALA A 80 4.82 -10.94 12.56
N MET A 81 5.09 -9.87 11.81
CA MET A 81 4.20 -9.45 10.72
C MET A 81 4.25 -10.40 9.53
N LYS A 82 5.42 -10.92 9.18
CA LYS A 82 5.57 -11.88 8.09
C LYS A 82 4.94 -13.22 8.41
N THR A 83 5.12 -13.72 9.64
CA THR A 83 4.66 -15.07 10.01
C THR A 83 3.24 -15.09 10.58
N GLY A 84 2.82 -14.04 11.29
CA GLY A 84 1.50 -13.94 11.92
C GLY A 84 0.44 -13.30 11.02
N ARG A 85 0.83 -12.37 10.14
CA ARG A 85 -0.11 -11.69 9.22
C ARG A 85 0.10 -12.05 7.75
N ASN A 86 1.07 -12.92 7.43
CA ASN A 86 1.44 -13.27 6.06
C ASN A 86 1.75 -12.05 5.19
N TRP A 87 2.37 -11.03 5.78
CA TRP A 87 2.87 -9.91 4.99
C TRP A 87 4.10 -10.37 4.18
N PRO A 88 4.19 -10.00 2.90
CA PRO A 88 5.29 -10.45 2.03
C PRO A 88 6.64 -9.87 2.46
N SER A 89 6.64 -8.75 3.18
CA SER A 89 7.83 -8.09 3.71
C SER A 89 7.56 -7.48 5.07
N GLY A 90 8.64 -7.33 5.83
CA GLY A 90 8.64 -6.54 7.05
C GLY A 90 8.60 -5.04 6.78
N PHE A 91 8.39 -4.29 7.85
CA PHE A 91 8.42 -2.84 7.92
C PHE A 91 9.81 -2.23 7.78
N TYR A 92 10.83 -2.90 8.31
CA TYR A 92 12.19 -2.37 8.43
C TYR A 92 13.16 -2.98 7.40
N GLU A 93 12.75 -4.03 6.69
CA GLU A 93 13.53 -4.63 5.61
C GLU A 93 13.75 -3.66 4.43
N GLN A 94 14.96 -3.70 3.85
CA GLN A 94 15.37 -2.88 2.70
C GLN A 94 14.43 -2.96 1.47
N ARG A 95 13.70 -4.07 1.34
CA ARG A 95 12.87 -4.40 0.18
C ARG A 95 11.37 -4.13 0.39
N GLY A 96 10.96 -3.77 1.61
CA GLY A 96 9.55 -3.61 2.01
C GLY A 96 9.10 -2.17 2.22
N GLY A 97 10.02 -1.21 2.27
CA GLY A 97 9.67 0.18 2.56
C GLY A 97 8.97 0.89 1.40
N ILE A 98 7.94 1.68 1.74
CA ILE A 98 7.70 2.94 1.04
C ILE A 98 9.05 3.69 1.13
N GLY A 99 9.62 4.16 0.02
CA GLY A 99 10.96 4.77 0.04
C GLY A 99 11.07 5.82 1.15
N ARG A 100 12.29 6.11 1.65
CA ARG A 100 12.58 7.03 2.80
C ARG A 100 11.95 8.45 2.74
N GLN A 101 11.22 8.75 1.68
CA GLN A 101 10.57 10.02 1.37
C GLN A 101 9.10 10.06 1.83
N TRP A 102 8.64 9.05 2.57
CA TRP A 102 7.30 8.90 3.13
C TRP A 102 7.38 8.54 4.61
#